data_AF-A0A350UZA6-F1
#
_entry.id   AF-A0A350UZA6-F1
#
_cell.length_a   1.000
_cell.length_b   1.000
_cell.length_c   1.000
_cell.angle_alpha   90.00
_cell.angle_beta   90.00
_cell.angle_gamma   90.00
#
_symmetry.space_group_name_H-M   'P 1'
#
loop_
_entity.id
_entity.type
_entity.pdbx_description
1 polymer ?
#
loop_
_entity_poly.entity_id
_entity_poly.type
_entity_poly.pdbx_seq_one_letter_code
_entity_poly.pdbx_strand_id
1 'polypeptide(L)'
;MKKNSITKLLVAAILVLFLTFTTTDLLSQNWSACGTGSNNVVRALTTFSGQLIAAGDFTTIGGIGANRIASWNGTSWSAMGLGTNGRVSAL
;
A
#
# COMPACT_ATOMS: atom_id res chain seq x y z
N MET A 1 39.29 -29.49 -24.67
CA MET A 1 37.87 -29.73 -24.31
C MET A 1 37.31 -28.84 -23.19
N LYS A 2 38.11 -28.08 -22.40
CA LYS A 2 37.60 -27.26 -21.28
C LYS A 2 36.95 -25.91 -21.66
N LYS A 3 37.33 -25.28 -22.78
CA LYS A 3 36.78 -23.96 -23.19
C LYS A 3 35.27 -24.01 -23.44
N ASN A 4 34.75 -25.07 -24.05
CA ASN A 4 33.33 -25.21 -24.39
C ASN A 4 32.43 -25.44 -23.15
N SER A 5 33.00 -25.91 -22.04
CA SER A 5 32.25 -26.09 -20.78
C SER A 5 32.07 -24.78 -20.03
N ILE A 6 33.05 -23.87 -20.07
CA ILE A 6 33.00 -22.58 -19.38
C ILE A 6 32.05 -21.61 -20.09
N THR A 7 32.05 -21.56 -21.43
CA THR A 7 31.07 -20.75 -22.18
C THR A 7 29.64 -21.24 -21.99
N LYS A 8 29.41 -22.55 -21.92
CA LYS A 8 28.08 -23.11 -21.59
C LYS A 8 27.65 -22.78 -20.16
N LEU A 9 28.58 -22.80 -19.21
CA LEU A 9 28.30 -22.46 -17.80
C LEU A 9 28.02 -20.95 -17.62
N LEU A 10 28.75 -20.08 -18.33
CA LEU A 10 28.54 -18.63 -18.32
C LEU A 10 27.22 -18.25 -19.01
N VAL A 11 26.91 -18.88 -20.16
CA VAL A 11 25.62 -18.66 -20.85
C VAL A 11 24.46 -19.18 -20.01
N ALA A 12 24.60 -20.33 -19.33
CA ALA A 12 23.58 -20.85 -18.42
C ALA A 12 23.40 -19.98 -17.16
N ALA A 13 24.48 -19.46 -16.56
CA ALA A 13 24.40 -18.58 -15.41
C ALA A 13 23.76 -17.21 -15.74
N ILE A 14 24.07 -16.65 -16.92
CA ILE A 14 23.44 -15.41 -17.41
C ILE A 14 21.97 -15.65 -17.77
N LEU A 15 21.62 -16.80 -18.35
CA LEU A 15 20.23 -17.17 -18.67
C LEU A 15 19.38 -17.42 -17.40
N VAL A 16 19.96 -18.08 -16.39
CA VAL A 16 19.31 -18.31 -15.08
C VAL A 16 19.10 -17.00 -14.31
N LEU A 17 20.01 -16.03 -14.43
CA LEU A 17 19.88 -14.70 -13.83
C LEU A 17 18.80 -13.84 -14.51
N PHE A 18 18.53 -14.05 -15.81
CA PHE A 18 17.46 -13.35 -16.55
C PHE A 18 16.07 -14.01 -16.40
N LEU A 19 16.01 -15.31 -16.16
CA LEU A 19 14.75 -16.06 -15.96
C LEU A 19 14.15 -15.91 -14.56
N THR A 20 14.95 -15.55 -13.55
CA THR A 20 14.43 -15.27 -12.19
C THR A 20 13.96 -13.82 -12.02
N PHE A 21 14.21 -12.93 -12.98
CA PHE A 21 13.90 -11.50 -12.89
C PHE A 21 12.62 -11.08 -13.65
N THR A 22 11.90 -11.99 -14.31
CA THR A 22 10.92 -11.59 -15.36
C THR A 22 9.47 -12.02 -15.19
N THR A 23 8.99 -12.44 -14.01
CA THR A 23 7.55 -12.76 -13.86
C THR A 23 6.80 -12.05 -12.74
N THR A 24 7.47 -11.37 -11.81
CA THR A 24 6.80 -10.63 -10.73
C THR A 24 6.95 -9.11 -10.82
N ASP A 25 8.02 -8.60 -11.44
CA ASP A 25 8.52 -7.26 -11.10
C ASP A 25 8.36 -6.18 -12.19
N LEU A 26 7.57 -6.41 -13.25
CA LEU A 26 7.37 -5.37 -14.27
C LEU A 26 5.97 -4.75 -14.34
N LEU A 27 4.93 -5.38 -13.79
CA LEU A 27 3.56 -4.84 -13.86
C LEU A 27 2.65 -5.23 -12.67
N SER A 28 3.15 -5.98 -11.68
CA SER A 28 2.31 -6.40 -10.55
C SER A 28 2.18 -5.25 -9.54
N GLN A 29 1.02 -4.58 -9.54
CA GLN A 29 0.66 -3.75 -8.40
C GLN A 29 0.35 -4.66 -7.22
N ASN A 30 1.30 -4.73 -6.28
CA ASN A 30 1.12 -5.46 -5.04
C ASN A 30 0.23 -4.65 -4.10
N TRP A 31 -1.01 -5.08 -3.95
CA TRP A 31 -1.94 -4.45 -3.03
C TRP A 31 -1.57 -4.80 -1.59
N SER A 32 -1.42 -3.78 -0.75
CA SER A 32 -1.25 -3.93 0.69
C SER A 32 -2.44 -3.34 1.44
N ALA A 33 -2.74 -3.92 2.60
CA ALA A 33 -3.79 -3.39 3.47
C ALA A 33 -3.36 -2.03 4.07
N CYS A 34 -4.29 -1.08 4.13
CA CYS A 34 -4.11 0.18 4.88
C CYS A 34 -4.34 -0.06 6.38
N GLY A 35 -3.55 -0.95 6.99
CA GLY A 35 -3.72 -1.40 8.37
C GLY A 35 -4.91 -2.36 8.56
N THR A 36 -5.59 -2.28 9.70
CA THR A 36 -6.67 -3.20 10.10
C THR A 36 -8.08 -2.77 9.67
N GLY A 37 -8.21 -1.69 8.87
CA GLY A 37 -9.50 -1.15 8.43
C GLY A 37 -10.20 -0.27 9.47
N SER A 38 -11.43 0.17 9.16
CA SER A 38 -12.26 1.01 10.03
C SER A 38 -13.36 0.20 10.72
N ASN A 39 -13.80 0.66 11.90
CA ASN A 39 -14.90 0.00 12.64
C ASN A 39 -16.32 0.37 12.15
N ASN A 40 -16.41 1.30 11.20
CA ASN A 40 -17.67 1.72 10.59
C ASN A 40 -17.42 2.23 9.17
N VAL A 41 -18.48 2.65 8.49
CA VAL A 41 -18.48 3.08 7.09
C VAL A 41 -17.58 4.30 6.89
N VAL A 42 -16.66 4.19 5.92
CA VAL A 42 -16.01 5.34 5.29
C VAL A 42 -16.93 5.83 4.17
N ARG A 43 -17.32 7.10 4.21
CA ARG A 43 -18.28 7.69 3.26
C ARG A 43 -17.61 8.57 2.21
N ALA A 44 -16.47 9.16 2.54
CA ALA A 44 -15.74 10.06 1.68
C ALA A 44 -14.24 9.78 1.75
N LEU A 45 -13.57 9.87 0.60
CA LEU A 45 -12.13 9.73 0.44
C LEU A 45 -11.65 10.87 -0.46
N THR A 46 -10.56 11.52 -0.09
CA THR A 46 -9.87 12.50 -0.93
C THR A 46 -8.37 12.43 -0.72
N THR A 47 -7.59 13.02 -1.62
CA THR A 47 -6.15 13.19 -1.41
C THR A 47 -5.85 14.63 -1.04
N PHE A 48 -5.05 14.83 0.01
CA PHE A 48 -4.64 16.16 0.45
C PHE A 48 -3.19 16.13 0.92
N SER A 49 -2.36 17.02 0.37
CA SER A 49 -0.93 17.13 0.72
C SER A 49 -0.18 15.80 0.69
N GLY A 50 -0.43 14.97 -0.34
CA GLY A 50 0.23 13.67 -0.52
C GLY A 50 -0.29 12.54 0.39
N GLN A 51 -1.34 12.79 1.16
CA GLN A 51 -1.95 11.80 2.05
C GLN A 51 -3.36 11.45 1.58
N LEU A 52 -3.80 10.22 1.86
CA LEU A 52 -5.20 9.82 1.68
C LEU A 52 -5.99 10.23 2.93
N ILE A 53 -7.04 11.01 2.75
CA ILE A 53 -7.95 11.41 3.81
C ILE A 53 -9.20 10.56 3.73
N ALA A 54 -9.55 9.91 4.83
CA ALA A 54 -10.77 9.14 4.98
C ALA A 54 -11.70 9.82 5.97
N ALA A 55 -12.98 9.94 5.63
CA ALA A 55 -14.00 10.44 6.54
C ALA A 55 -15.32 9.66 6.44
N GLY A 56 -16.08 9.60 7.53
CA GLY A 56 -17.28 8.76 7.59
C GLY A 56 -17.94 8.68 8.97
N ASP A 57 -18.44 7.51 9.32
CA ASP A 57 -19.10 7.21 10.61
C ASP A 57 -18.16 6.54 11.63
N PHE A 58 -16.91 6.27 11.25
CA PHE A 58 -15.98 5.51 12.08
C PHE A 58 -15.50 6.30 13.31
N THR A 59 -15.17 5.57 14.36
CA THR A 59 -14.48 6.10 15.55
C THR A 59 -13.09 5.49 15.73
N THR A 60 -12.78 4.44 14.98
CA THR A 60 -11.44 3.87 14.87
C THR A 60 -11.11 3.52 13.42
N ILE A 61 -9.83 3.65 13.05
CA ILE A 61 -9.30 3.25 11.75
C ILE A 61 -7.84 2.82 11.91
N GLY A 62 -7.46 1.70 11.29
CA GLY A 62 -6.10 1.18 11.38
C GLY A 62 -5.66 0.84 12.81
N GLY A 63 -6.60 0.53 13.71
CA GLY A 63 -6.33 0.22 15.11
C GLY A 63 -6.16 1.44 16.03
N ILE A 64 -6.23 2.67 15.50
CA ILE A 64 -6.17 3.90 16.31
C ILE A 64 -7.55 4.54 16.47
N GLY A 65 -7.71 5.34 17.52
CA GLY A 65 -8.88 6.21 17.69
C GLY A 65 -8.82 7.39 16.73
N ALA A 66 -9.87 7.58 15.94
CA ALA A 66 -10.01 8.72 15.04
C ALA A 66 -11.49 9.04 14.86
N ASN A 67 -11.91 10.23 15.30
CA ASN A 67 -13.31 10.63 15.28
C ASN A 67 -13.72 11.09 13.87
N ARG A 68 -14.12 10.12 13.03
CA ARG A 68 -14.80 10.32 11.74
C ARG A 68 -13.96 10.97 10.64
N ILE A 69 -12.69 11.29 10.91
CA ILE A 69 -11.74 11.80 9.92
C ILE A 69 -10.30 11.39 10.31
N ALA A 70 -9.54 10.89 9.33
CA ALA A 70 -8.16 10.44 9.50
C ALA A 70 -7.37 10.59 8.19
N SER A 71 -6.05 10.64 8.32
CA SER A 71 -5.09 10.73 7.21
C SER A 71 -4.21 9.49 7.16
N TRP A 72 -3.87 9.03 5.95
CA TRP A 72 -2.98 7.91 5.67
C TRP A 72 -1.79 8.38 4.84
N ASN A 73 -0.59 8.14 5.36
CA ASN A 73 0.68 8.57 4.75
C ASN A 73 1.33 7.51 3.85
N GLY A 74 0.66 6.38 3.60
CA GLY A 74 1.23 5.23 2.88
C GLY A 74 1.60 4.05 3.78
N THR A 75 1.79 4.27 5.09
CA THR A 75 2.21 3.24 6.04
C THR A 75 1.39 3.20 7.33
N SER A 76 0.87 4.34 7.79
CA SER A 76 0.08 4.45 9.01
C SER A 76 -1.06 5.48 8.91
N TRP A 77 -2.12 5.22 9.67
CA TRP A 77 -3.21 6.18 9.87
C TRP A 77 -2.87 7.14 11.01
N SER A 78 -3.32 8.39 10.89
CA SER A 78 -3.26 9.42 11.94
C SER A 78 -4.61 10.14 12.04
N ALA A 79 -5.09 10.34 13.28
CA ALA A 79 -6.29 11.12 13.53
C ALA A 79 -6.08 12.59 13.16
N MET A 80 -7.07 13.21 12.52
CA MET A 80 -7.00 14.63 12.17
C MET A 80 -7.59 15.49 13.29
N GLY A 81 -6.71 16.02 14.15
CA GLY A 81 -7.11 16.84 15.29
C GLY A 81 -8.04 16.09 16.26
N LEU A 82 -9.06 16.79 16.78
CA LEU A 82 -10.10 16.17 17.62
C LEU A 82 -11.14 15.39 16.79
N GLY A 83 -11.08 15.49 15.46
CA GLY A 83 -12.04 14.94 14.51
C GLY A 83 -13.33 15.77 14.40
N THR A 84 -14.44 15.11 14.06
CA THR A 84 -15.74 15.78 13.87
C THR A 84 -16.82 15.20 14.78
N ASN A 85 -17.82 16.02 15.13
CA ASN A 85 -18.92 15.65 16.04
C ASN A 85 -20.04 14.85 15.35
N GLY A 86 -20.07 14.84 14.02
CA GLY A 86 -21.09 14.16 13.22
C GLY A 86 -20.45 13.48 12.01
N ARG A 87 -21.18 12.57 11.38
CA ARG A 87 -20.68 11.86 10.20
C ARG A 87 -20.30 12.83 9.08
N VAL A 88 -19.21 12.51 8.39
CA VAL A 88 -18.77 13.27 7.22
C VAL A 88 -19.20 12.50 5.98
N SER A 89 -20.06 13.08 5.15
CA SER A 89 -20.59 12.43 3.94
C SER A 89 -19.91 12.85 2.65
N ALA A 90 -19.14 13.95 2.66
CA ALA A 90 -18.39 14.47 1.52
C ALA A 90 -17.16 15.25 2.02
N LEU A 91 -16.09 15.28 1.20
CA LEU A 91 -14.82 15.96 1.44
C LEU A 91 -14.42 16.77 0.20
#